data_AF-A0A7R9QHW6-F1
#
_entry.id   AF-A0A7R9QHW6-F1
#
_cell.length_a   1.000
_cell.length_b   1.000
_cell.length_c   1.000
_cell.angle_alpha   90.00
_cell.angle_beta   90.00
_cell.angle_gamma   90.00
#
_symmetry.space_group_name_H-M   'P 1'
#
loop_
_entity.id
_entity.type
_entity.pdbx_description
1 polymer ?
#
loop_
_entity_poly.entity_id
_entity_poly.type
_entity_poly.pdbx_seq_one_letter_code
_entity_poly.pdbx_strand_id
1 'polypeptide(L)'
;MTAKLSDNRLRLMTEIISGMRVIKMYAWEQPFAELVANARKSEVGRIQWSCMLKAVNLSMFFVTSRVILFACFITYVLTGNVLTAKAVFVTMALFNTLRITLTLLFPNAITQWAESRVTCDRIQ
;
A
#
# COMPACT_ATOMS: atom_id res chain seq x y z
N MET A 1 5.43 8.82 -2.78
CA MET A 1 4.53 9.90 -2.27
C MET A 1 4.88 10.32 -0.84
N THR A 2 5.14 9.37 0.05
CA THR A 2 5.62 9.61 1.43
C THR A 2 7.00 10.30 1.51
N ALA A 3 7.94 9.94 0.64
CA ALA A 3 9.28 10.56 0.61
C ALA A 3 9.23 12.09 0.42
N LYS A 4 8.49 12.57 -0.60
CA LYS A 4 8.35 14.02 -0.87
C LYS A 4 7.75 14.83 0.28
N LEU A 5 6.85 14.23 1.08
CA LEU A 5 6.26 14.92 2.24
C LEU A 5 7.27 15.03 3.38
N SER A 6 8.01 13.95 3.64
CA SER A 6 9.07 13.93 4.64
C SER A 6 10.20 14.89 4.29
N ASP A 7 10.57 14.98 3.01
CA ASP A 7 11.58 15.94 2.52
C ASP A 7 11.13 17.39 2.73
N ASN A 8 9.85 17.68 2.48
CA ASN A 8 9.31 19.03 2.69
C ASN A 8 9.31 19.42 4.17
N ARG A 9 8.95 18.50 5.08
CA ARG A 9 9.03 18.73 6.53
C ARG A 9 10.47 18.98 6.97
N LEU A 10 11.42 18.18 6.48
CA LEU A 10 12.85 18.32 6.80
C LEU A 10 13.40 19.67 6.32
N ARG A 11 13.00 20.10 5.12
CA ARG A 11 13.39 21.41 4.58
C ARG A 11 12.84 22.55 5.41
N LEU A 12 11.55 22.54 5.73
CA LEU A 12 10.91 23.59 6.56
C LEU A 12 11.55 23.69 7.95
N MET A 13 11.85 22.56 8.59
CA MET A 13 12.54 22.56 9.89
C MET A 13 13.95 23.15 9.80
N THR A 14 14.68 22.82 8.72
CA THR A 14 16.01 23.39 8.48
C THR A 14 15.95 24.91 8.30
N GLU A 15 14.97 25.42 7.54
CA GLU A 15 14.77 26.86 7.33
C GLU A 15 14.41 27.58 8.66
N ILE A 16 13.57 26.99 9.50
CA ILE A 16 13.19 27.54 10.82
C ILE A 16 14.39 27.61 11.77
N ILE A 17 15.22 26.56 11.82
CA ILE A 17 16.42 26.52 12.68
C ILE A 17 17.43 27.60 12.24
N SER A 18 17.62 27.76 10.93
CA SER A 18 18.48 28.81 10.36
C SER A 18 18.00 30.23 10.72
N GLY A 19 16.68 30.46 10.76
CA GLY A 19 16.06 31.75 11.06
C GLY A 19 15.74 32.06 12.54
N MET A 20 16.10 31.17 13.48
CA MET A 20 15.57 31.23 14.86
C MET A 20 15.88 32.53 15.62
N ARG A 21 17.03 33.16 15.34
CA ARG A 21 17.39 34.45 15.98
C ARG A 21 16.42 35.57 15.60
N VAL A 22 15.98 35.61 14.33
CA VAL A 22 15.01 36.61 13.83
C VAL A 22 13.63 36.35 14.43
N ILE A 23 13.20 35.08 14.45
CA ILE A 23 11.90 34.68 15.00
C ILE A 23 11.76 35.13 16.47
N LYS A 24 12.81 34.93 17.28
CA LYS A 24 12.82 35.41 18.69
C LYS A 24 12.88 36.93 18.81
N MET A 25 13.67 37.60 17.97
CA MET A 25 13.77 39.06 17.98
C MET A 25 12.42 39.76 17.72
N TYR A 26 11.57 39.15 16.89
CA TYR A 26 10.24 39.67 16.55
C TYR A 26 9.08 38.97 17.30
N ALA A 27 9.39 38.08 18.27
CA ALA A 27 8.39 37.29 19.01
C ALA A 27 7.40 36.50 18.12
N TRP A 28 7.84 36.04 16.95
CA TRP A 28 7.02 35.28 15.97
C TRP A 28 6.91 33.78 16.28
N GLU A 29 7.18 33.36 17.52
CA GLU A 29 7.20 31.94 17.89
C GLU A 29 5.82 31.28 17.75
N GLN A 30 4.75 31.97 18.17
CA GLN A 30 3.37 31.48 18.07
C GLN A 30 2.88 31.28 16.62
N PRO A 31 2.96 32.27 15.71
CA PRO A 31 2.51 32.07 14.33
C PRO A 31 3.32 31.01 13.57
N PHE A 32 4.63 30.88 13.86
CA PHE A 32 5.43 29.79 13.29
C PHE A 32 5.02 28.41 13.84
N ALA A 33 4.68 28.31 15.13
CA ALA A 33 4.18 27.07 15.72
C ALA A 33 2.85 26.64 15.07
N GLU A 34 1.94 27.58 14.84
CA GLU A 34 0.68 27.32 14.13
C GLU A 34 0.90 26.87 12.67
N LEU A 35 1.84 27.50 11.95
CA LEU A 35 2.20 27.10 10.59
C LEU A 35 2.68 25.65 10.53
N VAL A 36 3.57 25.26 11.44
CA VAL A 36 4.08 23.89 11.54
C VAL A 36 2.97 22.91 11.94
N ALA A 37 2.08 23.29 12.86
CA ALA A 37 0.95 22.47 13.28
C ALA A 37 -0.02 22.20 12.11
N ASN A 38 -0.32 23.22 11.30
CA ASN A 38 -1.15 23.10 10.11
C ASN A 38 -0.50 22.20 9.05
N ALA A 39 0.79 22.38 8.79
CA ALA A 39 1.54 21.49 7.89
C ALA A 39 1.48 20.03 8.37
N ARG A 40 1.71 19.78 9.67
CA ARG A 40 1.63 18.43 10.27
C ARG A 40 0.23 17.82 10.15
N LYS A 41 -0.83 18.61 10.36
CA LYS A 41 -2.22 18.14 10.21
C LYS A 41 -2.50 17.66 8.79
N SER A 42 -2.04 18.41 7.78
CA SER A 42 -2.19 18.03 6.38
C SER A 42 -1.41 16.75 6.03
N GLU A 43 -0.20 16.60 6.57
CA GLU A 43 0.63 15.40 6.41
C GLU A 43 -0.03 14.16 7.01
N VAL A 44 -0.49 14.25 8.27
CA VAL A 44 -1.17 13.15 8.96
C VAL A 44 -2.44 12.75 8.23
N GLY A 45 -3.25 13.71 7.75
CA GLY A 45 -4.44 13.38 6.95
C GLY A 45 -4.11 12.61 5.67
N ARG A 46 -3.01 12.97 4.99
CA ARG A 46 -2.54 12.26 3.79
C ARG A 46 -2.01 10.86 4.11
N ILE A 47 -1.31 10.71 5.24
CA ILE A 47 -0.85 9.40 5.73
C ILE A 47 -2.04 8.51 6.07
N GLN A 48 -3.04 9.04 6.78
CA GLN A 48 -4.26 8.31 7.12
C GLN A 48 -5.00 7.84 5.87
N TRP A 49 -5.16 8.71 4.87
CA TRP A 49 -5.78 8.34 3.59
C TRP A 49 -5.01 7.21 2.89
N SER A 50 -3.67 7.32 2.85
CA SER A 50 -2.81 6.27 2.30
C SER A 50 -2.95 4.95 3.05
N CYS A 51 -3.00 4.99 4.39
CA CYS A 51 -3.25 3.81 5.22
C CYS A 51 -4.63 3.21 4.96
N MET A 52 -5.66 4.04 4.79
CA MET A 52 -7.02 3.59 4.49
C MET A 52 -7.07 2.90 3.11
N LEU A 53 -6.43 3.46 2.09
CA LEU A 53 -6.31 2.81 0.77
C LEU A 53 -5.57 1.47 0.87
N LYS A 54 -4.47 1.40 1.64
CA LYS A 54 -3.75 0.15 1.88
C LYS A 54 -4.63 -0.89 2.59
N ALA A 55 -5.38 -0.47 3.61
CA ALA A 55 -6.29 -1.33 4.34
C ALA A 55 -7.39 -1.88 3.43
N VAL A 56 -8.03 -1.02 2.63
CA VAL A 56 -9.05 -1.42 1.64
C VAL A 56 -8.47 -2.40 0.63
N ASN A 57 -7.27 -2.14 0.10
CA ASN A 57 -6.61 -3.04 -0.83
C ASN A 57 -6.36 -4.43 -0.22
N LEU A 58 -5.87 -4.46 1.02
CA LEU A 58 -5.65 -5.72 1.74
C LEU A 58 -6.97 -6.46 2.01
N SER A 59 -8.01 -5.74 2.44
CA SER A 59 -9.35 -6.32 2.64
C SER A 59 -9.92 -6.90 1.35
N MET A 60 -9.84 -6.17 0.24
CA MET A 60 -10.24 -6.67 -1.08
C MET A 60 -9.45 -7.93 -1.43
N PHE A 61 -8.14 -7.96 -1.19
CA PHE A 61 -7.32 -9.13 -1.46
C PHE A 61 -7.80 -10.38 -0.70
N PHE A 62 -8.20 -10.25 0.56
CA PHE A 62 -8.77 -11.38 1.31
C PHE A 62 -10.14 -11.80 0.78
N VAL A 63 -11.04 -10.83 0.54
CA VAL A 63 -12.42 -11.10 0.13
C VAL A 63 -12.49 -11.68 -1.28
N THR A 64 -11.74 -11.15 -2.24
CA THR A 64 -11.75 -11.60 -3.64
C THR A 64 -11.52 -13.10 -3.77
N SER A 65 -10.58 -13.67 -3.00
CA SER A 65 -10.32 -15.11 -3.02
C SER A 65 -11.54 -15.97 -2.63
N ARG A 66 -12.31 -15.51 -1.64
CA ARG A 66 -13.54 -16.17 -1.18
C ARG A 66 -14.68 -16.01 -2.18
N VAL A 67 -14.81 -14.82 -2.77
CA VAL A 67 -15.83 -14.53 -3.80
C VAL A 67 -15.60 -15.39 -5.04
N ILE A 68 -14.36 -15.56 -5.50
CA ILE A 68 -14.04 -16.42 -6.65
C ILE A 68 -14.40 -17.89 -6.36
N LEU A 69 -14.04 -18.41 -5.19
CA LEU A 69 -14.41 -19.77 -4.78
C LEU A 69 -15.93 -19.95 -4.74
N PHE A 70 -16.65 -18.99 -4.16
CA PHE A 70 -18.10 -19.01 -4.09
C PHE A 70 -18.75 -18.98 -5.48
N ALA A 71 -18.27 -18.12 -6.37
CA ALA A 71 -18.72 -18.06 -7.76
C ALA A 71 -18.47 -19.39 -8.49
N CYS A 72 -17.30 -20.01 -8.28
CA CYS A 72 -16.95 -21.30 -8.88
C CYS A 72 -17.86 -22.44 -8.41
N PHE A 73 -18.27 -22.45 -7.14
CA PHE A 73 -19.24 -23.43 -6.64
C PHE A 73 -20.65 -23.17 -7.16
N ILE A 74 -21.08 -21.90 -7.25
CA ILE A 74 -22.37 -21.53 -7.83
C ILE A 74 -22.48 -22.00 -9.28
N THR A 75 -21.48 -21.71 -10.11
CA THR A 75 -21.49 -22.13 -11.52
C THR A 75 -21.48 -23.65 -11.66
N TYR A 76 -20.76 -24.35 -10.78
CA TYR A 76 -20.74 -25.82 -10.77
C TYR A 76 -22.13 -26.41 -10.46
N VAL A 77 -22.86 -25.85 -9.49
CA VAL A 77 -24.24 -26.28 -9.14
C VAL A 77 -25.22 -25.93 -10.26
N LEU A 78 -25.12 -24.74 -10.85
CA LEU A 78 -25.98 -24.32 -11.97
C LEU A 78 -25.86 -25.22 -13.20
N THR A 79 -24.71 -25.87 -13.38
CA THR A 79 -24.47 -26.83 -14.46
C THR A 79 -25.13 -28.20 -14.18
N GLY A 80 -25.86 -28.34 -13.07
CA GLY A 80 -26.57 -29.57 -12.70
C GLY A 80 -25.71 -30.61 -11.98
N ASN A 81 -24.48 -30.25 -11.59
CA ASN A 81 -23.61 -31.17 -10.86
C ASN A 81 -23.89 -31.13 -9.35
N VAL A 82 -23.71 -32.26 -8.68
CA VAL A 82 -23.89 -32.38 -7.22
C VAL A 82 -22.61 -32.01 -6.50
N LEU A 83 -22.69 -31.02 -5.60
CA LEU A 83 -21.55 -30.57 -4.80
C LEU A 83 -21.20 -31.64 -3.74
N THR A 84 -20.12 -32.40 -3.97
CA THR A 84 -19.62 -33.38 -2.98
C THR A 84 -18.58 -32.71 -2.08
N ALA A 85 -18.60 -33.00 -0.76
CA ALA A 85 -17.65 -32.45 0.21
C ALA A 85 -16.18 -32.63 -0.23
N LYS A 86 -15.84 -33.80 -0.78
CA LYS A 86 -14.51 -34.09 -1.35
C LYS A 86 -14.08 -33.04 -2.39
N ALA A 87 -14.95 -32.69 -3.33
CA ALA A 87 -14.63 -31.73 -4.39
C ALA A 87 -14.41 -30.33 -3.83
N VAL A 88 -15.20 -29.92 -2.82
CA VAL A 88 -15.06 -28.64 -2.14
C VAL A 88 -13.71 -28.52 -1.42
N PHE A 89 -13.34 -29.53 -0.64
CA PHE A 89 -12.06 -29.52 0.09
C PHE A 89 -10.85 -29.51 -0.86
N VAL A 90 -10.89 -30.30 -1.94
CA VAL A 90 -9.79 -30.37 -2.92
C VAL A 90 -9.64 -29.04 -3.68
N THR A 91 -10.75 -28.46 -4.16
CA THR A 91 -10.71 -27.18 -4.89
C THR A 91 -10.26 -26.03 -3.99
N MET A 92 -10.71 -25.99 -2.73
CA MET A 92 -10.26 -25.01 -1.75
C MET A 92 -8.76 -25.11 -1.46
N ALA A 93 -8.22 -26.32 -1.34
CA ALA A 93 -6.78 -26.54 -1.16
C ALA A 93 -5.96 -26.08 -2.38
N LEU A 94 -6.40 -26.45 -3.59
CA LEU A 94 -5.74 -26.02 -4.84
C LEU A 94 -5.75 -24.50 -5.01
N PHE A 95 -6.88 -23.85 -4.74
CA PHE A 95 -7.00 -22.40 -4.80
C PHE A 95 -6.09 -21.69 -3.80
N ASN A 96 -5.91 -22.26 -2.60
CA ASN A 96 -5.00 -21.68 -1.61
C ASN A 96 -3.54 -21.68 -2.09
N THR A 97 -3.10 -22.79 -2.70
CA THR A 97 -1.76 -22.89 -3.30
C THR A 97 -1.61 -21.92 -4.47
N LEU A 98 -2.59 -21.88 -5.39
CA LEU A 98 -2.58 -20.96 -6.52
C LEU A 98 -2.55 -19.50 -6.08
N ARG A 99 -3.29 -19.14 -5.02
CA ARG A 99 -3.31 -17.78 -4.48
C ARG A 99 -1.92 -17.30 -4.08
N ILE A 100 -1.15 -18.14 -3.37
CA ILE A 100 0.21 -17.80 -2.94
C ILE A 100 1.10 -17.58 -4.17
N THR A 101 1.05 -18.48 -5.15
CA THR A 101 1.84 -18.37 -6.37
C THR A 101 1.52 -17.11 -7.17
N LEU A 102 0.23 -16.82 -7.38
CA LEU A 102 -0.20 -15.68 -8.20
C LEU A 102 -0.02 -14.33 -7.51
N THR A 103 -0.12 -14.27 -6.18
CA THR A 103 -0.05 -12.99 -5.45
C THR A 103 1.38 -12.65 -5.02
N LEU A 104 2.17 -13.64 -4.61
CA LEU A 104 3.50 -13.39 -4.07
C LEU A 104 4.60 -13.72 -5.07
N LEU A 105 4.58 -14.92 -5.64
CA LEU A 105 5.70 -15.38 -6.46
C LEU A 105 5.73 -14.69 -7.82
N PHE A 106 4.57 -14.59 -8.47
CA PHE A 106 4.49 -14.02 -9.82
C PHE A 106 4.87 -12.54 -9.88
N PRO A 107 4.36 -11.64 -9.02
CA PRO A 107 4.74 -10.23 -9.07
C PRO A 107 6.20 -10.01 -8.66
N ASN A 108 6.69 -10.77 -7.68
CA ASN A 108 8.10 -10.70 -7.27
C ASN A 108 9.05 -11.19 -8.38
N ALA A 109 8.64 -12.18 -9.16
CA ALA A 109 9.42 -12.62 -10.32
C ALA A 109 9.47 -11.53 -11.39
N ILE A 110 8.34 -10.85 -11.65
CA ILE A 110 8.28 -9.75 -12.61
C ILE A 110 9.15 -8.57 -12.16
N THR A 111 9.07 -8.15 -10.88
CA THR A 111 9.89 -7.04 -10.38
C THR A 111 11.37 -7.38 -10.41
N GLN A 112 11.77 -8.58 -9.96
CA GLN A 112 13.17 -9.01 -10.04
C GLN A 112 13.67 -9.07 -11.48
N TRP A 113 12.84 -9.54 -12.41
CA TRP A 113 13.20 -9.57 -13.82
C TRP A 113 13.38 -8.15 -14.38
N ALA A 114 12.45 -7.23 -14.07
CA ALA A 114 12.56 -5.83 -14.46
C ALA A 114 13.81 -5.15 -13.89
N GLU A 115 14.11 -5.37 -12.60
CA GLU A 115 15.31 -4.85 -11.93
C GLU A 115 16.60 -5.42 -12.55
N SER A 116 16.62 -6.72 -12.83
CA SER A 116 17.76 -7.38 -13.50
C SER A 116 18.00 -6.77 -14.88
N ARG A 117 16.92 -6.53 -15.64
CA ARG A 117 16.98 -5.96 -16.99
C ARG A 117 17.54 -4.54 -16.98
N VAL A 118 17.10 -3.70 -16.05
CA VAL A 118 17.63 -2.33 -15.85
C VAL A 118 19.09 -2.36 -15.35
N THR A 119 19.46 -3.34 -14.54
CA THR A 119 20.84 -3.49 -14.05
C THR A 119 21.79 -3.87 -15.18
N CYS A 120 21.39 -4.79 -16.07
CA CYS A 120 22.17 -5.13 -17.26
C CYS A 120 22.36 -3.92 -18.19
N ASP A 121 21.30 -3.14 -18.42
CA ASP A 121 21.33 -1.94 -19.27
C ASP A 121 22.23 -0.81 -18.72
N ARG A 122 22.52 -0.82 -17.42
CA ARG A 122 23.43 0.16 -16.77
C ARG A 122 24.90 -0.22 -16.85
N ILE A 123 25.21 -1.50 -17.01
CA ILE A 123 26.58 -2.03 -17.00
C ILE A 123 27.16 -2.11 -18.41
N GLN A 124 26.30 -2.28 -19.43
CA GLN A 124 26.67 -2.21 -20.85
C GLN A 124 26.85 -0.76 -21.31
#